data_AF-A0A3A3G3Z2-F1
#
_entry.id   AF-A0A3A3G3Z2-F1
#
_cell.length_a   1.000
_cell.length_b   1.000
_cell.length_c   1.000
_cell.angle_alpha   90.00
_cell.angle_beta   90.00
_cell.angle_gamma   90.00
#
_symmetry.space_group_name_H-M   'P 1'
#
loop_
_entity.id
_entity.type
_entity.pdbx_description
1 polymer ?
#
loop_
_entity_poly.entity_id
_entity_poly.type
_entity_poly.pdbx_seq_one_letter_code
_entity_poly.pdbx_strand_id
1 'polypeptide(L)'
;MSNVVTTKSSAFISRFHVDPKRKDEFVRIFDSLWKPHLDFMNEQCNFVFYGWDRDEHIFYAIESYKDEELLKELRKSGVFQTQVSQLMDCCNAPMEMELARGMDSDRSCFDFYKRGPSEVHPIGKNGLGAVFS
;
A
#
# COMPACT_ATOMS: atom_id res chain seq x y z
N MET A 1 3.69 -8.31 26.24
CA MET A 1 4.68 -8.08 25.16
C MET A 1 4.85 -6.58 25.04
N SER A 2 6.09 -6.06 25.09
CA SER A 2 6.33 -4.63 24.94
C SER A 2 5.99 -4.23 23.50
N ASN A 3 5.11 -3.25 23.34
CA ASN A 3 4.75 -2.62 22.06
C ASN A 3 5.97 -1.83 21.53
N VAL A 4 6.93 -2.53 20.94
CA VAL A 4 8.11 -1.88 20.35
C VAL A 4 7.71 -1.35 18.98
N VAL A 5 7.64 -0.03 18.86
CA VAL A 5 7.68 0.65 17.57
C VAL A 5 9.10 0.53 17.04
N THR A 6 9.32 -0.28 16.01
CA THR A 6 10.64 -0.43 15.37
C THR A 6 10.84 0.65 14.32
N THR A 7 11.94 1.40 14.44
CA THR A 7 12.34 2.46 13.50
C THR A 7 13.34 1.95 12.46
N LYS A 8 13.48 0.64 12.32
CA LYS A 8 14.56 -0.01 11.54
C LYS A 8 14.15 -0.41 10.13
N SER A 9 12.87 -0.36 9.82
CA SER A 9 12.32 -0.73 8.51
C SER A 9 11.64 0.47 7.88
N SER A 10 11.63 0.49 6.54
CA SER A 10 10.89 1.50 5.79
C SER A 10 9.37 1.30 5.96
N ALA A 11 8.63 2.38 5.77
CA ALA A 11 7.18 2.41 5.79
C ALA A 11 6.65 3.04 4.49
N PHE A 12 5.68 2.38 3.88
CA PHE A 12 4.90 2.91 2.77
C PHE A 12 3.66 3.57 3.32
N ILE A 13 3.39 4.80 2.90
CA ILE A 13 2.16 5.53 3.22
C ILE A 13 1.42 5.72 1.90
N SER A 14 0.43 4.87 1.66
CA SER A 14 -0.44 4.91 0.48
C SER A 14 -1.71 5.70 0.78
N ARG A 15 -2.07 6.63 -0.10
CA ARG A 15 -3.29 7.43 -0.03
C ARG A 15 -4.10 7.18 -1.31
N PHE A 16 -5.21 6.48 -1.17
CA PHE A 16 -6.16 6.23 -2.25
C PHE A 16 -7.23 7.31 -2.23
N HIS A 17 -7.33 8.08 -3.32
CA HIS A 17 -8.39 9.09 -3.50
C HIS A 17 -9.64 8.42 -4.08
N VAL A 18 -10.46 7.84 -3.21
CA VAL A 18 -11.56 6.96 -3.58
C VAL A 18 -12.76 7.80 -4.05
N ASP A 19 -13.35 7.43 -5.20
CA ASP A 19 -14.63 8.01 -5.63
C ASP A 19 -15.70 7.65 -4.58
N PRO A 20 -16.37 8.63 -3.93
CA PRO A 20 -17.39 8.35 -2.93
C PRO A 20 -18.50 7.42 -3.43
N LYS A 21 -18.80 7.42 -4.73
CA LYS A 21 -19.82 6.54 -5.33
C LYS A 21 -19.36 5.08 -5.46
N ARG A 22 -18.05 4.82 -5.37
CA ARG A 22 -17.43 3.50 -5.49
C ARG A 22 -16.81 3.02 -4.19
N LYS A 23 -17.04 3.73 -3.08
CA LYS A 23 -16.47 3.40 -1.77
C LYS A 23 -16.78 1.97 -1.30
N ASP A 24 -18.03 1.53 -1.41
CA ASP A 24 -18.41 0.17 -0.99
C ASP A 24 -17.73 -0.91 -1.85
N GLU A 25 -17.55 -0.63 -3.14
CA GLU A 25 -16.80 -1.50 -4.05
C GLU A 25 -15.32 -1.55 -3.65
N PHE A 26 -14.71 -0.40 -3.39
CA PHE A 26 -13.34 -0.29 -2.90
C PHE A 26 -13.14 -1.11 -1.61
N VAL A 27 -14.00 -0.91 -0.60
CA VAL A 27 -13.91 -1.63 0.69
C VAL A 27 -14.01 -3.14 0.48
N ARG A 28 -14.94 -3.60 -0.37
CA ARG A 28 -15.08 -5.04 -0.66
C ARG A 28 -13.84 -5.63 -1.32
N ILE A 29 -13.26 -4.93 -2.29
CA ILE A 29 -12.01 -5.38 -2.95
C ILE A 29 -10.87 -5.37 -1.93
N PHE A 30 -10.73 -4.29 -1.17
CA PHE A 30 -9.67 -4.13 -0.19
C PHE A 30 -9.75 -5.21 0.90
N ASP A 31 -10.93 -5.44 1.47
CA ASP A 31 -11.14 -6.50 2.45
C ASP A 31 -10.78 -7.88 1.93
N SER A 32 -11.02 -8.16 0.65
CA SER A 32 -10.65 -9.42 0.02
C SER A 32 -9.14 -9.58 -0.20
N LEU A 33 -8.39 -8.47 -0.22
CA LEU A 33 -6.94 -8.45 -0.40
C LEU A 33 -6.18 -8.74 0.91
N TRP A 34 -6.69 -8.32 2.08
CA TRP A 34 -5.91 -8.43 3.33
C TRP A 34 -6.53 -9.33 4.40
N LYS A 35 -7.87 -9.37 4.55
CA LYS A 35 -8.51 -10.12 5.66
C LYS A 35 -8.18 -11.61 5.66
N PRO A 36 -8.18 -12.31 4.49
CA PRO A 36 -7.80 -13.72 4.45
C PRO A 36 -6.32 -13.98 4.80
N HIS A 37 -5.49 -12.94 4.80
CA HIS A 37 -4.04 -13.02 4.96
C HIS A 37 -3.56 -12.47 6.31
N LEU A 38 -4.46 -12.28 7.28
CA LEU A 38 -4.16 -11.73 8.60
C LEU A 38 -2.95 -12.38 9.30
N ASP A 39 -2.85 -13.71 9.27
CA ASP A 39 -1.74 -14.43 9.90
C ASP A 39 -0.40 -14.10 9.22
N PHE A 40 -0.38 -14.07 7.89
CA PHE A 40 0.79 -13.65 7.12
C PHE A 40 1.16 -12.20 7.43
N MET A 41 0.18 -11.30 7.50
CA MET A 41 0.42 -9.89 7.83
C MET A 41 1.03 -9.72 9.23
N ASN A 42 0.53 -10.46 10.22
CA ASN A 42 1.11 -10.45 11.57
C ASN A 42 2.55 -10.97 11.60
N GLU A 43 2.85 -11.99 10.79
CA GLU A 43 4.18 -12.57 10.70
C GLU A 43 5.16 -11.67 9.94
N GLN A 44 4.73 -11.06 8.84
CA GLN A 44 5.62 -10.39 7.88
C GLN A 44 5.64 -8.86 7.98
N CYS A 45 4.67 -8.23 8.65
CA CYS A 45 4.65 -6.79 8.85
C CYS A 45 5.20 -6.41 10.23
N ASN A 46 5.96 -5.32 10.29
CA ASN A 46 6.27 -4.65 11.55
C ASN A 46 5.01 -3.98 12.12
N PHE A 47 4.23 -3.36 11.24
CA PHE A 47 2.91 -2.81 11.54
C PHE A 47 2.11 -2.61 10.25
N VAL A 48 0.80 -2.55 10.42
CA VAL A 48 -0.14 -2.06 9.42
C VAL A 48 -1.16 -1.14 10.06
N PHE A 49 -1.57 -0.11 9.31
CA PHE A 49 -2.67 0.77 9.66
C PHE A 49 -3.52 1.02 8.42
N TYR A 50 -4.81 0.73 8.55
CA TYR A 50 -5.82 0.95 7.52
C TYR A 50 -6.90 1.85 8.08
N GLY A 51 -7.26 2.90 7.36
CA GLY A 51 -8.24 3.85 7.85
C GLY A 51 -8.67 4.87 6.81
N TRP A 52 -9.74 5.57 7.13
CA TRP A 52 -10.23 6.69 6.33
C TRP A 52 -9.74 8.01 6.92
N ASP A 53 -9.57 9.01 6.07
CA ASP A 53 -9.50 10.40 6.52
C ASP A 53 -10.83 10.82 7.16
N ARG A 54 -10.83 12.05 7.70
CA ARG A 54 -11.99 12.58 8.41
C ARG A 54 -13.24 12.69 7.53
N ASP A 55 -13.05 13.02 6.25
CA ASP A 55 -14.15 13.24 5.29
C ASP A 55 -14.48 11.95 4.50
N GLU A 56 -13.77 10.87 4.81
CA GLU A 56 -13.89 9.53 4.23
C GLU A 56 -13.79 9.46 2.69
N HIS A 57 -12.96 10.32 2.11
CA HIS A 57 -12.62 10.36 0.68
C HIS A 57 -11.23 9.78 0.41
N ILE A 58 -10.35 9.78 1.41
CA ILE A 58 -9.01 9.24 1.31
C ILE A 58 -8.91 8.01 2.18
N PHE A 59 -8.60 6.87 1.56
CA PHE A 59 -8.23 5.67 2.30
C PHE A 59 -6.72 5.61 2.47
N TYR A 60 -6.26 5.46 3.71
CA TYR A 60 -4.87 5.27 4.07
C TYR A 60 -4.54 3.79 4.22
N ALA A 61 -3.48 3.36 3.55
CA ALA A 61 -2.78 2.13 3.89
C ALA A 61 -1.33 2.46 4.28
N ILE A 62 -1.00 2.29 5.55
CA ILE A 62 0.34 2.52 6.09
C ILE A 62 0.93 1.19 6.50
N GLU A 63 2.01 0.80 5.85
CA GLU A 63 2.52 -0.56 5.92
C GLU A 63 4.04 -0.56 6.06
N SER A 64 4.55 -1.31 7.03
CA SER A 64 5.98 -1.60 7.13
C SER A 64 6.18 -3.11 7.14
N TYR A 65 6.99 -3.59 6.21
CA TYR A 65 7.28 -5.02 6.02
C TYR A 65 8.65 -5.35 6.62
N LYS A 66 8.79 -6.56 7.17
CA LYS A 66 10.04 -7.09 7.72
C LYS A 66 11.01 -7.55 6.62
N ASP A 67 10.45 -7.99 5.49
CA ASP A 67 11.19 -8.55 4.37
C ASP A 67 10.74 -7.90 3.06
N GLU A 68 11.65 -7.18 2.41
CA GLU A 68 11.39 -6.49 1.16
C GLU A 68 11.36 -7.44 -0.05
N GLU A 69 12.08 -8.57 -0.01
CA GLU A 69 12.08 -9.55 -1.09
C GLU A 69 10.73 -10.29 -1.13
N LEU A 70 10.19 -10.66 0.03
CA LEU A 70 8.83 -11.22 0.10
C LEU A 70 7.78 -10.23 -0.42
N LEU A 71 7.93 -8.94 -0.12
CA LEU A 71 7.05 -7.90 -0.66
C LEU A 71 7.15 -7.80 -2.19
N LYS A 72 8.36 -7.87 -2.76
CA LYS A 72 8.57 -7.87 -4.21
C LYS A 72 7.88 -9.07 -4.87
N GLU A 73 7.95 -10.26 -4.26
CA GLU A 73 7.25 -11.44 -4.78
C GLU A 73 5.73 -11.35 -4.66
N LEU A 74 5.20 -10.85 -3.54
CA LEU A 74 3.77 -10.58 -3.38
C LEU A 74 3.26 -9.65 -4.49
N ARG A 75 4.01 -8.58 -4.78
CA ARG A 75 3.66 -7.61 -5.82
C ARG A 75 3.64 -8.23 -7.22
N LYS A 76 4.37 -9.31 -7.48
CA LYS A 76 4.32 -10.04 -8.76
C LYS A 76 3.12 -10.99 -8.86
N SER A 77 2.46 -11.30 -7.74
CA SER A 77 1.35 -12.25 -7.73
C SER A 77 0.15 -11.75 -8.55
N GLY A 78 -0.53 -12.68 -9.23
CA GLY A 78 -1.71 -12.34 -10.04
C GLY A 78 -2.86 -11.76 -9.22
N VAL A 79 -3.01 -12.20 -7.97
CA VAL A 79 -4.02 -11.69 -7.03
C VAL A 79 -3.74 -10.22 -6.70
N PHE A 80 -2.51 -9.89 -6.32
CA PHE A 80 -2.11 -8.50 -6.05
C PHE A 80 -2.32 -7.61 -7.27
N GLN A 81 -1.81 -8.02 -8.44
CA GLN A 81 -1.92 -7.25 -9.68
C GLN A 81 -3.38 -6.99 -10.06
N THR A 82 -4.25 -8.00 -9.90
CA THR A 82 -5.67 -7.86 -10.23
C THR A 82 -6.39 -6.96 -9.23
N GLN A 83 -6.28 -7.23 -7.94
CA GLN A 83 -7.05 -6.51 -6.92
C GLN A 83 -6.57 -5.07 -6.76
N VAL A 84 -5.26 -4.81 -6.81
CA VAL A 84 -4.75 -3.44 -6.73
C VAL A 84 -5.16 -2.63 -7.96
N SER A 85 -5.18 -3.23 -9.16
CA SER A 85 -5.73 -2.57 -10.37
C SER A 85 -7.21 -2.20 -10.18
N GLN A 86 -8.01 -3.10 -9.60
CA GLN A 86 -9.42 -2.85 -9.31
C GLN A 86 -9.62 -1.78 -8.22
N LEU A 87 -8.71 -1.68 -7.24
CA LEU A 87 -8.71 -0.57 -6.28
C LEU A 87 -8.44 0.77 -7.00
N MET A 88 -7.48 0.82 -7.93
CA MET A 88 -7.21 2.02 -8.73
C MET A 88 -8.41 2.43 -9.60
N ASP A 89 -9.17 1.46 -10.12
CA ASP A 89 -10.40 1.76 -10.84
C ASP A 89 -11.40 2.54 -9.98
N CYS A 90 -11.45 2.26 -8.68
CA CYS A 90 -12.36 2.94 -7.75
C CYS A 90 -11.91 4.36 -7.36
N CYS A 91 -10.73 4.80 -7.79
CA CYS A 91 -10.18 6.10 -7.45
C CYS A 91 -10.49 7.17 -8.52
N ASN A 92 -10.46 8.44 -8.12
CA ASN A 92 -10.61 9.60 -9.02
C ASN A 92 -9.28 10.32 -9.30
N ALA A 93 -8.22 9.96 -8.59
CA ALA A 93 -6.86 10.44 -8.78
C ALA A 93 -5.86 9.29 -8.52
N PRO A 94 -4.61 9.39 -9.02
CA PRO A 94 -3.58 8.40 -8.75
C PRO A 94 -3.39 8.15 -7.25
N MET A 95 -3.05 6.92 -6.86
CA MET A 95 -2.66 6.65 -5.48
C MET A 95 -1.34 7.37 -5.18
N GLU A 96 -1.35 8.26 -4.19
CA GLU A 96 -0.11 8.89 -3.72
C GLU A 96 0.60 7.94 -2.78
N MET A 97 1.90 7.78 -2.99
CA MET A 97 2.75 6.96 -2.15
C MET A 97 3.90 7.78 -1.60
N GLU A 98 4.05 7.76 -0.30
CA GLU A 98 5.22 8.28 0.39
C GLU A 98 6.01 7.13 0.99
N LEU A 99 7.34 7.19 0.85
CA LEU A 99 8.25 6.22 1.44
C LEU A 99 9.05 6.89 2.54
N ALA A 100 8.84 6.45 3.78
CA ALA A 100 9.68 6.82 4.91
C ALA A 100 10.71 5.71 5.13
N ARG A 101 12.00 6.05 5.16
CA ARG A 101 13.03 5.07 5.57
C ARG A 101 13.13 4.97 7.08
N GLY A 102 13.48 3.80 7.58
CA GLY A 102 13.91 3.66 8.97
C GLY A 102 15.16 4.51 9.25
N MET A 103 15.30 5.00 10.48
CA MET A 103 16.46 5.81 10.88
C MET A 103 17.77 5.01 10.77
N ASP A 104 17.70 3.71 11.08
CA ASP A 104 18.83 2.78 11.06
C ASP A 104 19.01 2.08 9.70
N SER A 105 18.10 2.33 8.75
CA SER A 105 18.19 1.77 7.39
C SER A 105 19.05 2.66 6.50
N ASP A 106 19.72 2.05 5.52
CA ASP A 106 20.36 2.81 4.45
C ASP A 106 19.32 3.45 3.50
N ARG A 107 19.81 4.20 2.51
CA ARG A 107 18.96 4.96 1.56
C ARG A 107 18.56 4.16 0.32
N SER A 108 18.96 2.89 0.19
CA SER A 108 18.76 2.08 -1.01
C SER A 108 17.30 1.85 -1.36
N CYS A 109 16.39 1.92 -0.37
CA CYS A 109 14.96 1.87 -0.62
C CYS A 109 14.48 2.93 -1.64
N PHE A 110 15.13 4.09 -1.70
CA PHE A 110 14.82 5.14 -2.67
C PHE A 110 15.33 4.85 -4.09
N ASP A 111 16.28 3.93 -4.25
CA ASP A 111 16.75 3.49 -5.57
C ASP A 111 15.75 2.51 -6.21
N PHE A 112 15.05 1.72 -5.38
CA PHE A 112 13.97 0.83 -5.80
C PHE A 112 12.64 1.56 -6.02
N TYR A 113 12.33 2.55 -5.18
CA TYR A 113 11.08 3.32 -5.23
C TYR A 113 11.38 4.78 -5.56
N LYS A 114 11.74 5.02 -6.82
CA LYS A 114 12.04 6.36 -7.32
C LYS A 114 10.80 7.23 -7.32
N ARG A 115 11.00 8.53 -7.10
CA ARG A 115 9.96 9.55 -7.25
C ARG A 115 9.37 9.51 -8.65
N GLY A 116 8.04 9.63 -8.76
CA GLY A 116 7.30 9.56 -10.01
C GLY A 116 6.39 8.33 -10.10
N PRO A 117 5.93 7.96 -11.31
CA PRO A 117 5.08 6.80 -11.50
C PRO A 117 5.70 5.54 -10.92
N SER A 118 4.91 4.80 -10.15
CA SER A 118 5.36 3.54 -9.53
C SER A 118 5.51 2.45 -10.58
N GLU A 119 6.65 1.75 -10.56
CA GLU A 119 6.91 0.61 -11.45
C GLU A 119 6.42 -0.73 -10.87
N VAL A 120 5.98 -0.74 -9.61
CA VAL A 120 5.65 -1.98 -8.87
C VAL A 120 4.17 -2.13 -8.56
N HIS A 121 3.34 -1.14 -8.90
CA HIS A 121 1.88 -1.18 -8.73
C HIS A 121 1.20 -1.19 -10.10
N PRO A 122 0.12 -1.98 -10.27
CA PRO A 122 -0.64 -2.00 -11.51
C PRO A 122 -1.35 -0.67 -11.75
N ILE A 123 -1.69 -0.44 -13.02
CA ILE A 123 -2.53 0.66 -13.47
C ILE A 123 -3.99 0.14 -13.58
N GLY A 124 -4.95 0.96 -13.18
CA GLY A 124 -6.38 0.74 -13.41
C GLY A 124 -6.75 0.90 -14.90
N LYS A 125 -7.94 0.45 -15.27
CA LYS A 125 -8.52 0.62 -16.61
C LYS A 125 -8.72 2.09 -17.00
N ASN A 126 -8.90 2.96 -16.01
CA ASN A 126 -8.99 4.41 -16.18
C ASN A 126 -7.63 5.10 -16.39
N GLY A 127 -6.52 4.35 -16.39
CA GLY A 127 -5.17 4.88 -16.52
C GLY A 127 -4.57 5.43 -15.23
N LEU A 128 -5.27 5.31 -14.09
CA LEU A 128 -4.75 5.71 -12.79
C LEU A 128 -3.83 4.62 -12.22
N GLY A 129 -2.64 5.01 -11.80
CA GLY A 129 -1.69 4.13 -11.10
C GLY A 129 -1.25 4.74 -9.77
N ALA A 130 -0.14 4.25 -9.24
CA ALA A 130 0.50 4.83 -8.07
C ALA A 130 1.62 5.80 -8.44
N VAL A 131 1.85 6.83 -7.62
CA VAL A 131 2.93 7.81 -7.79
C VAL A 131 3.66 8.00 -6.48
N PHE A 132 4.98 7.78 -6.49
CA PHE A 132 5.85 8.11 -5.36
C PHE A 132 6.14 9.61 -5.33
N SER A 133 5.80 10.27 -4.22
CA SER A 133 5.98 11.71 -4.00
C SER A 133 7.35 12.10 -3.46
#